data_AF-A0A8J7LG91-F1
#
_entry.id   AF-A0A8J7LG91-F1
#
_cell.length_a   1.000
_cell.length_b   1.000
_cell.length_c   1.000
_cell.angle_alpha   90.00
_cell.angle_beta   90.00
_cell.angle_gamma   90.00
#
_symmetry.space_group_name_H-M   'P 1'
#
loop_
_entity.id
_entity.type
_entity.pdbx_description
1 polymer ?
#
loop_
_entity_poly.entity_id
_entity_poly.type
_entity_poly.pdbx_seq_one_letter_code
_entity_poly.pdbx_strand_id
1 'polypeptide(L)' 'MLDAVKFQAKIQNGLIQIPDEYKQELFEGDDIQVIVLVKKKSSSKKDIIDELTVNQIQVNGVLDREEIYSG' A
#
# COMPACT_ATOMS: atom_id res chain seq x y z
N MET A 1 -0.69 -25.36 24.92
CA MET A 1 -1.52 -25.07 23.73
C MET A 1 -1.26 -23.61 23.39
N LEU A 2 -1.12 -23.27 22.12
CA LEU A 2 -0.91 -21.89 21.68
C LEU A 2 -2.26 -21.32 21.29
N ASP A 3 -2.74 -20.32 22.04
CA ASP A 3 -3.95 -19.57 21.73
C ASP A 3 -3.58 -18.25 21.04
N ALA A 4 -4.34 -17.90 20.01
CA ALA A 4 -4.05 -16.75 19.17
C ALA A 4 -5.28 -15.83 19.10
N VAL A 5 -5.09 -14.58 19.52
CA VAL A 5 -6.09 -13.53 19.40
C VAL A 5 -5.79 -12.65 18.19
N LYS A 6 -6.82 -12.28 17.43
CA LYS A 6 -6.70 -11.39 16.27
C LYS A 6 -7.58 -10.17 16.46
N PHE A 7 -6.96 -9.01 16.58
CA PHE A 7 -7.64 -7.73 16.67
C PHE A 7 -7.11 -6.74 15.64
N GLN A 8 -7.91 -5.71 15.35
CA GLN A 8 -7.50 -4.59 14.51
C GLN A 8 -7.27 -3.37 15.39
N ALA A 9 -6.05 -2.85 15.39
CA ALA A 9 -5.69 -1.62 16.10
C ALA A 9 -5.06 -0.61 15.14
N LYS A 10 -5.11 0.67 15.53
CA LYS A 10 -4.35 1.73 14.85
C LYS A 10 -3.04 1.93 15.59
N ILE A 11 -1.97 2.16 14.84
CA ILE A 11 -0.69 2.58 15.40
C ILE A 11 -0.83 4.03 15.84
N GLN A 12 -0.59 4.31 17.12
CA GLN A 12 -0.58 5.66 17.68
C GLN A 12 0.83 5.93 18.24
N ASN A 13 1.52 6.95 17.72
CA ASN A 13 2.89 7.31 18.12
C ASN A 13 3.88 6.13 18.05
N GLY A 14 3.75 5.27 17.04
CA GLY A 14 4.61 4.09 16.87
C GLY A 14 4.25 2.91 17.79
N LEU A 15 3.22 3.04 18.63
CA LEU A 15 2.75 2.00 19.54
C LEU A 15 1.47 1.36 19.02
N ILE A 16 1.39 0.03 19.09
CA ILE A 16 0.16 -0.73 18.91
C ILE A 16 -0.44 -0.91 20.31
N GLN A 17 -1.57 -0.27 20.57
CA GLN A 17 -2.27 -0.45 21.85
C GLN A 17 -3.18 -1.67 21.76
N ILE A 18 -3.03 -2.59 22.71
CA ILE A 18 -3.94 -3.72 22.87
C ILE A 18 -5.29 -3.17 23.38
N PRO A 19 -6.41 -3.47 22.70
CA PRO A 19 -7.74 -3.06 23.15
C PRO A 19 -8.08 -3.67 24.51
N ASP A 20 -8.86 -2.97 25.33
CA ASP A 20 -9.21 -3.41 26.69
C ASP A 20 -9.88 -4.78 26.75
N GLU A 21 -10.62 -5.16 25.70
CA GLU A 21 -11.25 -6.47 25.57
C GLU A 21 -10.25 -7.64 25.63
N TYR A 22 -9.01 -7.44 25.19
CA TYR A 22 -7.98 -8.49 25.12
C TYR A 22 -6.95 -8.38 26.27
N LYS A 23 -7.03 -7.35 27.12
CA LYS A 23 -6.11 -7.20 28.26
C LYS A 23 -6.30 -8.27 29.35
N GLN A 24 -7.44 -8.96 29.33
CA GLN A 24 -7.70 -10.10 30.23
C GLN A 24 -7.06 -11.39 29.75
N GLU A 25 -6.65 -11.45 28.47
CA GLU A 25 -6.02 -12.62 27.86
C GLU A 25 -4.51 -12.41 27.63
N LEU A 26 -4.08 -11.15 27.50
CA LEU A 26 -2.68 -10.75 27.31
C LEU A 26 -2.20 -10.04 28.57
N PHE A 27 -1.42 -10.74 29.42
CA PHE A 27 -0.92 -10.20 30.68
C PHE A 27 0.46 -9.56 30.53
N GLU A 28 0.76 -8.63 31.44
CA GLU A 28 2.10 -8.04 31.53
C GLU A 28 3.11 -9.10 31.97
N GLY A 29 4.18 -9.28 31.19
CA GLY A 29 5.22 -10.29 31.44
C GLY A 29 5.10 -11.57 30.62
N ASP A 30 4.03 -11.74 29.85
CA ASP A 30 3.92 -12.87 28.92
C ASP A 30 4.84 -12.71 27.71
N ASP A 31 5.54 -13.80 27.37
CA ASP A 31 6.31 -13.91 26.13
C ASP A 31 5.35 -14.16 24.96
N ILE A 32 5.13 -13.13 24.13
CA ILE A 32 4.15 -13.18 23.03
C ILE A 32 4.81 -13.02 21.65
N GLN A 33 4.25 -13.71 20.66
CA GLN A 33 4.59 -13.53 19.25
C GLN A 33 3.54 -12.65 18.57
N VAL A 34 3.97 -11.56 17.91
CA VAL A 34 3.07 -10.60 17.23
C VAL A 34 3.23 -10.69 15.71
N ILE A 35 2.10 -10.80 14.99
CA ILE A 35 2.06 -10.75 13.51
C ILE A 35 1.34 -9.47 13.09
N VAL A 36 2.07 -8.56 12.41
CA VAL A 36 1.52 -7.27 11.97
C VAL A 36 1.19 -7.29 10.48
N LEU A 37 -0.10 -7.18 10.15
CA LEU A 37 -0.60 -7.08 8.77
C LEU A 37 -0.98 -5.64 8.46
N VAL A 38 -0.19 -4.96 7.62
CA VAL A 38 -0.48 -3.57 7.20
C VAL A 38 -1.31 -3.56 5.93
N LYS A 39 -2.52 -2.97 5.99
CA LYS A 39 -3.22 -2.53 4.78
C LYS A 39 -2.50 -1.30 4.25
N LYS A 40 -1.50 -1.52 3.38
CA LYS A 40 -1.00 -0.43 2.54
C LYS A 40 -2.20 0.07 1.75
N LYS A 41 -2.63 1.32 2.00
CA LYS A 41 -3.27 2.07 0.92
C LYS A 41 -2.22 2.02 -0.17
N SER A 42 -2.55 1.38 -1.29
CA SER A 42 -1.82 1.63 -2.52
C SER A 42 -1.85 3.14 -2.66
N SER A 43 -0.78 3.83 -2.26
CA SER A 43 -0.48 5.10 -2.86
C SER A 43 -0.29 4.71 -4.31
N SER A 44 -1.37 4.80 -5.08
CA SER A 44 -1.30 5.11 -6.49
C SER A 44 -0.57 6.45 -6.55
N LYS A 45 0.75 6.42 -6.30
CA LYS A 45 1.66 7.33 -6.96
C LYS A 45 1.30 7.11 -8.41
N LYS A 46 0.57 8.07 -8.99
CA LYS A 46 0.34 8.07 -10.43
C LYS A 46 1.70 7.87 -11.05
N ASP A 47 1.86 6.71 -11.68
CA ASP A 47 3.10 6.41 -12.38
C ASP A 47 3.23 7.42 -13.51
N ILE A 48 4.44 7.73 -13.95
CA ILE A 48 4.64 8.73 -15.03
C ILE A 48 3.84 8.30 -16.28
N ILE A 49 3.70 7.00 -16.50
CA ILE A 49 2.85 6.43 -17.56
C ILE A 49 1.36 6.78 -17.38
N ASP A 50 0.86 6.79 -16.15
CA ASP A 50 -0.54 7.14 -15.83
C ASP A 50 -0.80 8.64 -16.10
N GLU A 51 0.18 9.51 -15.80
CA GLU A 51 0.11 10.95 -16.10
C GLU A 51 0.15 11.23 -17.60
N LEU A 52 1.03 10.55 -18.35
CA LEU A 52 1.15 10.69 -19.80
C LEU A 52 -0.07 10.13 -20.55
N THR A 53 -0.74 9.12 -19.99
CA THR A 53 -1.97 8.56 -20.56
C THR A 53 -3.14 9.55 -20.46
N VAL A 54 -3.21 10.30 -19.36
CA VAL A 54 -4.27 11.32 -19.16
C VAL A 54 -3.95 12.61 -19.91
N ASN A 55 -2.68 13.02 -19.96
CA ASN A 55 -2.23 14.22 -20.65
C ASN A 55 -1.48 13.86 -21.94
N GLN A 56 -2.21 13.39 -22.95
CA GLN A 56 -1.63 13.15 -24.27
C GLN A 56 -1.07 14.44 -24.85
N ILE A 57 0.25 14.52 -24.98
CA ILE A 57 0.93 15.64 -25.64
C ILE A 57 0.70 15.49 -27.15
N GLN A 58 -0.12 16.34 -27.75
CA GLN A 58 -0.21 16.43 -29.21
C GLN A 58 1.09 17.02 -29.76
N VAL A 59 1.88 16.17 -30.40
CA VAL A 59 3.05 16.60 -31.15
C VAL A 59 2.66 16.84 -32.60
N ASN A 60 2.81 18.07 -33.08
CA ASN A 60 2.69 18.36 -34.51
C ASN A 60 3.99 17.97 -35.21
N GLY A 61 3.89 17.19 -36.30
CA GLY A 61 5.03 16.81 -37.14
C GLY A 61 5.37 15.31 -37.14
N VAL A 62 4.45 14.42 -36.75
CA VAL A 62 4.65 12.98 -36.96
C VAL A 62 4.49 12.71 -38.45
N LEU A 63 5.59 12.36 -39.12
CA LEU A 63 5.56 11.85 -40.49
C LEU A 63 4.71 10.59 -40.52
N ASP A 64 3.84 10.48 -41.52
CA ASP A 64 3.06 9.26 -41.69
C ASP A 64 4.02 8.08 -41.92
N ARG A 65 3.63 6.89 -41.47
CA ARG A 65 4.47 5.69 -41.62
C ARG A 65 4.83 5.46 -43.09
N GLU A 66 3.95 5.83 -44.01
CA GLU A 66 4.17 5.77 -45.46
C GLU A 66 5.31 6.72 -45.92
N GLU A 67 5.49 7.87 -45.27
CA GLU A 67 6.55 8.84 -45.60
C GLU A 67 7.93 8.36 -45.13
N ILE A 68 8.01 7.57 -44.06
CA ILE A 68 9.28 7.06 -43.52
C ILE A 68 9.89 5.97 -44.40
N TYR A 69 9.06 5.18 -45.09
CA TYR A 69 9.51 4.06 -45.94
C TYR A 69 9.63 4.42 -47.43
N SER A 70 9.31 5.66 -47.79
CA SER A 70 9.37 6.15 -49.19
C SER A 70 10.65 6.94 -49.51
N GLY A 71 11.66 6.91 -48.64
CA GLY A 71 12.96 7.59 -48.79
C GLY A 71 14.11 6.69 -49.22
#